data_AF-T5LSE7-F1
#
_entry.id   AF-T5LSE7-F1
#
_cell.length_a   1.000
_cell.length_b   1.000
_cell.length_c   1.000
_cell.angle_alpha   90.00
_cell.angle_beta   90.00
_cell.angle_gamma   90.00
#
_symmetry.space_group_name_H-M   'P 1'
#
loop_
_entity.id
_entity.type
_entity.pdbx_description
1 polymer ?
#
loop_
_entity_poly.entity_id
_entity_poly.type
_entity_poly.pdbx_seq_one_letter_code
_entity_poly.pdbx_strand_id
1 'polypeptide(L)'
;MKEKFNFAKFILDCFICLGLMIVSSIVFFMPISYLTQMIEYSLNLFIDSSKFFRNFSFTIIFVPPSLILPLVCYSKFYKFYKTSLIFCFLILVIFVVFVDYTLSYNFRK
;
A
#
# COMPACT_ATOMS: atom_id res chain seq x y z
N MET A 1 27.14 5.95 -21.12
CA MET A 1 27.13 4.47 -21.19
C MET A 1 25.67 4.01 -21.09
N LYS A 2 25.13 3.34 -22.11
CA LYS A 2 23.79 2.71 -22.02
C LYS A 2 23.92 1.55 -21.04
N GLU A 3 23.41 1.69 -19.82
CA GLU A 3 23.29 0.55 -18.91
C GLU A 3 22.50 -0.55 -19.62
N LYS A 4 23.15 -1.66 -19.96
CA LYS A 4 22.45 -2.85 -20.42
C LYS A 4 21.48 -3.24 -19.30
N PHE A 5 20.20 -3.32 -19.64
CA PHE A 5 19.17 -3.75 -18.71
C PHE A 5 19.56 -5.10 -18.12
N ASN A 6 19.83 -5.13 -16.82
CA ASN A 6 20.21 -6.35 -16.12
C ASN A 6 18.95 -6.97 -15.51
N PHE A 7 18.47 -8.03 -16.13
CA PHE A 7 17.25 -8.73 -15.72
C PHE A 7 17.35 -9.30 -14.30
N ALA A 8 18.53 -9.77 -13.88
CA ALA A 8 18.73 -10.27 -12.52
C ALA A 8 18.57 -9.15 -11.48
N LYS A 9 19.11 -7.96 -11.78
CA LYS A 9 18.93 -6.78 -10.92
C LYS A 9 17.47 -6.31 -10.91
N PHE A 10 16.78 -6.35 -12.05
CA PHE A 10 15.34 -6.04 -12.10
C PHE A 10 14.50 -6.96 -11.19
N ILE A 11 14.74 -8.28 -11.25
CA ILE A 11 14.03 -9.25 -10.39
C ILE A 11 14.32 -8.99 -8.91
N LEU A 12 15.60 -8.78 -8.55
CA LEU A 12 15.99 -8.48 -7.17
C LEU A 12 15.31 -7.21 -6.66
N ASP A 13 15.30 -6.15 -7.47
CA ASP A 13 14.64 -4.90 -7.15
C ASP A 13 13.12 -5.09 -6.96
N CYS A 14 12.48 -5.97 -7.73
CA CYS A 14 11.07 -6.31 -7.54
C CYS A 14 10.80 -6.98 -6.18
N PHE A 15 11.63 -7.94 -5.76
CA PHE A 15 11.48 -8.60 -4.46
C PHE A 15 11.65 -7.61 -3.30
N ILE A 16 12.67 -6.75 -3.37
CA ILE A 16 12.92 -5.75 -2.33
C ILE A 16 11.77 -4.72 -2.30
N CYS A 17 11.31 -4.24 -3.47
CA CYS A 17 10.18 -3.31 -3.56
C CYS A 17 8.90 -3.91 -2.97
N LEU A 18 8.55 -5.16 -3.31
CA LEU A 18 7.38 -5.84 -2.76
C LEU A 18 7.49 -6.01 -1.24
N GLY A 19 8.64 -6.44 -0.74
CA GLY A 19 8.89 -6.56 0.70
C GLY A 19 8.72 -5.23 1.42
N LEU A 20 9.30 -4.15 0.88
CA LEU A 20 9.16 -2.80 1.42
C LEU A 20 7.69 -2.33 1.38
N MET A 21 6.95 -2.61 0.32
CA MET A 21 5.54 -2.23 0.21
C MET A 21 4.67 -2.92 1.26
N ILE A 22 4.89 -4.21 1.53
CA ILE A 22 4.19 -4.99 2.55
C ILE A 22 4.54 -4.49 3.95
N VAL A 23 5.82 -4.26 4.23
CA VAL A 23 6.25 -3.73 5.54
C VAL A 23 5.66 -2.34 5.75
N SER A 24 5.66 -1.50 4.72
CA SER A 24 5.12 -0.14 4.77
C SER A 24 3.62 -0.15 5.10
N SER A 25 2.84 -0.99 4.42
CA SER A 25 1.41 -1.06 4.71
C SER A 25 1.13 -1.50 6.15
N ILE A 26 1.86 -2.47 6.69
CA ILE A 26 1.69 -2.92 8.09
C ILE A 26 2.08 -1.82 9.09
N VAL A 27 3.24 -1.19 8.91
CA VAL A 27 3.77 -0.18 9.82
C VAL A 27 2.86 1.04 9.88
N PHE A 28 2.32 1.46 8.74
CA PHE A 28 1.47 2.65 8.67
C PHE A 28 -0.02 2.36 8.91
N PHE A 29 -0.47 1.10 8.87
CA PHE A 29 -1.87 0.75 9.15
C PHE A 29 -2.28 1.14 10.58
N MET A 30 -1.44 0.81 11.56
CA MET A 30 -1.72 1.07 12.98
C MET A 30 -1.88 2.58 13.30
N PRO A 31 -0.94 3.47 12.93
CA PRO A 31 -1.12 4.90 13.16
C PRO A 31 -2.27 5.51 12.34
N ILE A 32 -2.54 5.03 11.13
CA ILE A 32 -3.70 5.49 10.33
C ILE A 32 -5.01 5.12 11.04
N SER A 33 -5.10 3.91 11.60
CA SER A 33 -6.28 3.48 12.36
C SER A 33 -6.53 4.33 13.62
N TYR A 34 -5.45 4.79 14.27
CA TYR A 34 -5.56 5.65 15.44
C TYR A 34 -5.94 7.10 15.06
N LEU A 35 -5.35 7.63 13.98
CA LEU A 35 -5.68 8.97 13.47
C LEU A 35 -7.13 9.07 13.01
N THR A 36 -7.64 8.02 12.36
CA THR A 36 -9.05 7.97 11.92
C THR A 36 -10.00 8.00 13.13
N GLN A 37 -9.73 7.24 14.19
CA GLN A 37 -10.52 7.28 15.44
C GLN A 37 -10.48 8.67 16.12
N MET A 38 -9.31 9.32 16.15
CA MET A 38 -9.16 10.66 16.70
C MET A 38 -9.99 11.71 15.93
N ILE A 39 -9.98 11.62 14.60
CA ILE A 39 -10.76 12.51 13.73
C ILE A 39 -12.26 12.29 13.95
N GLU A 40 -12.71 11.05 14.03
CA GLU A 40 -14.11 10.70 14.34
C GLU A 40 -14.56 11.31 15.68
N TYR A 41 -13.75 11.16 16.73
CA TYR A 41 -14.03 11.74 18.04
C TYR A 41 -14.09 13.27 18.00
N SER A 42 -13.19 13.91 17.25
CA SER A 42 -13.13 15.38 17.14
C SER A 42 -14.31 16.01 16.39
N LEU A 43 -14.91 15.27 15.44
CA LEU A 43 -16.01 15.75 14.61
C LEU A 43 -17.40 15.42 15.18
N ASN A 44 -17.49 14.77 16.36
CA ASN A 44 -18.74 14.27 16.95
C ASN A 44 -19.56 13.42 15.97
N LEU A 45 -18.90 12.84 14.97
CA LEU A 45 -19.50 11.90 14.05
C LEU A 45 -19.50 10.56 14.77
N PHE A 46 -20.59 10.26 15.49
CA PHE A 46 -20.94 8.91 15.95
C PHE A 46 -21.27 8.03 14.73
N ILE A 47 -20.31 7.90 13.82
CA ILE A 47 -20.32 6.88 12.79
C ILE A 47 -19.68 5.68 13.49
N ASP A 48 -20.41 4.57 13.54
CA ASP A 48 -19.83 3.26 13.85
C ASP A 48 -18.45 3.16 13.16
N SER A 49 -17.36 3.14 13.92
CA SER A 49 -16.01 3.01 13.36
C SER A 49 -15.88 1.74 12.50
N SER A 50 -16.69 0.73 12.82
CA SER A 50 -16.90 -0.49 12.01
C SER A 50 -17.51 -0.21 10.62
N LYS A 51 -18.37 0.81 10.47
CA LYS A 51 -18.94 1.26 9.19
C LYS A 51 -18.00 2.18 8.42
N PHE A 52 -17.16 2.97 9.10
CA PHE A 52 -16.17 3.83 8.45
C PHE A 52 -15.11 2.99 7.71
N PHE A 53 -14.55 1.97 8.38
CA PHE A 53 -13.65 0.99 7.75
C PHE A 53 -14.34 0.12 6.69
N ARG A 54 -15.65 -0.07 6.77
CA ARG A 54 -16.45 -0.84 5.80
C ARG A 54 -16.89 -0.01 4.58
N ASN A 55 -16.89 1.32 4.70
CA ASN A 55 -17.25 2.27 3.63
C ASN A 55 -16.03 2.86 2.92
N PHE A 56 -14.89 2.97 3.60
CA PHE A 56 -13.62 3.28 2.93
C PHE A 56 -13.09 2.02 2.25
N SER A 57 -12.93 2.07 0.93
CA SER A 57 -12.26 1.00 0.19
C SER A 57 -10.89 0.71 0.79
N PHE A 58 -10.60 -0.56 1.06
CA PHE A 58 -9.29 -1.01 1.53
C PHE A 58 -8.17 -0.47 0.64
N THR A 59 -8.47 -0.28 -0.65
CA THR A 59 -7.64 0.36 -1.66
C THR A 59 -7.15 1.77 -1.26
N ILE A 60 -8.02 2.62 -0.72
CA ILE A 60 -7.67 4.01 -0.36
C ILE A 60 -6.79 4.03 0.90
N ILE A 61 -6.99 3.07 1.81
CA ILE A 61 -6.26 3.01 3.08
C ILE A 61 -4.90 2.34 2.90
N PHE A 62 -4.78 1.29 2.07
CA PHE A 62 -3.55 0.50 1.95
C PHE A 62 -2.59 0.97 0.86
N VAL A 63 -3.10 1.51 -0.26
CA VAL A 63 -2.25 1.86 -1.41
C VAL A 63 -1.32 3.03 -1.10
N PRO A 64 -1.76 4.17 -0.53
CA PRO A 64 -0.87 5.29 -0.23
C PRO A 64 0.27 4.94 0.75
N PRO A 65 0.03 4.28 1.91
CA PRO A 65 1.10 3.94 2.82
C PRO A 65 2.05 2.89 2.26
N SER A 66 1.60 2.00 1.37
CA SER A 66 2.48 0.99 0.76
C SER A 66 3.66 1.60 -0.03
N LEU A 67 3.53 2.83 -0.53
CA LEU A 67 4.56 3.50 -1.31
C LEU A 67 5.60 4.27 -0.49
N ILE A 68 5.33 4.56 0.78
CA ILE A 68 6.16 5.47 1.58
C ILE A 68 7.57 4.91 1.79
N LEU A 69 7.73 3.70 2.33
CA LEU A 69 9.06 3.10 2.53
C LEU A 69 9.80 2.82 1.21
N PRO A 70 9.18 2.28 0.14
CA PRO A 70 9.84 2.13 -1.15
C PRO A 70 10.40 3.46 -1.69
N LEU A 71 9.65 4.56 -1.58
CA LEU A 71 10.10 5.89 -2.04
C LEU A 71 11.21 6.49 -1.17
N VAL A 72 11.13 6.32 0.15
CA VAL A 72 12.21 6.73 1.07
C VAL A 72 13.48 5.92 0.80
N CYS A 73 13.35 4.62 0.58
CA CYS A 73 14.47 3.74 0.27
C CYS A 73 15.07 4.08 -1.11
N TYR A 74 14.22 4.36 -2.12
CA TYR A 74 14.64 4.81 -3.45
C TYR A 74 15.47 6.10 -3.41
N SER A 75 15.07 7.06 -2.58
CA SER A 75 15.72 8.38 -2.51
C SER A 75 16.99 8.39 -1.68
N LYS A 76 17.07 7.63 -0.58
CA LYS A 76 18.17 7.73 0.39
C LYS A 76 19.15 6.56 0.40
N PHE A 77 18.71 5.33 0.09
CA PHE A 77 19.50 4.13 0.38
C PHE A 77 19.83 3.30 -0.84
N TYR A 78 18.91 3.16 -1.80
CA TYR A 78 19.10 2.24 -2.92
C TYR A 78 18.35 2.70 -4.18
N LYS A 79 19.06 2.85 -5.29
CA LYS A 79 18.47 3.21 -6.59
C LYS A 79 17.90 1.99 -7.29
N PHE A 80 16.63 1.71 -7.05
CA PHE A 80 15.85 0.71 -7.79
C PHE A 80 15.70 1.08 -9.27
N TYR A 81 15.47 0.10 -10.14
CA TYR A 81 14.90 0.39 -11.45
C TYR A 81 13.51 1.03 -11.31
N LYS A 82 13.27 2.14 -12.02
CA LYS A 82 11.93 2.77 -12.01
C LYS A 82 10.84 1.81 -12.48
N THR A 83 11.19 0.95 -13.44
CA THR A 83 10.29 -0.06 -14.00
C THR A 83 9.90 -1.13 -12.99
N SER A 84 10.79 -1.56 -12.09
CA SER A 84 10.44 -2.55 -11.06
C SER A 84 9.48 -1.96 -10.04
N LEU A 85 9.68 -0.70 -9.63
CA LEU A 85 8.79 0.00 -8.71
C LEU A 85 7.37 0.14 -9.28
N ILE A 86 7.24 0.55 -10.55
CA ILE A 86 5.95 0.64 -11.25
C ILE A 86 5.29 -0.73 -11.36
N PHE A 87 6.06 -1.76 -11.73
CA PHE A 87 5.55 -3.12 -11.87
C PHE A 87 5.01 -3.69 -10.54
N CYS A 88 5.78 -3.56 -9.46
CA CYS A 88 5.35 -3.97 -8.12
C CYS A 88 4.13 -3.18 -7.64
N PHE A 89 4.06 -1.89 -7.93
CA PHE A 89 2.91 -1.06 -7.57
C PHE A 89 1.64 -1.52 -8.28
N LEU A 90 1.70 -1.79 -9.59
CA LEU A 90 0.54 -2.31 -10.33
C LEU A 90 0.06 -3.65 -9.78
N ILE A 91 0.98 -4.56 -9.46
CA ILE A 91 0.65 -5.85 -8.83
C ILE A 91 -0.07 -5.63 -7.50
N LEU A 92 0.45 -4.74 -6.65
CA LEU A 92 -0.15 -4.45 -5.36
C LEU A 92 -1.55 -3.85 -5.50
N VAL A 93 -1.73 -2.87 -6.40
CA VAL A 93 -3.04 -2.26 -6.64
C VAL A 93 -4.05 -3.30 -7.11
N ILE A 94 -3.68 -4.15 -8.09
CA ILE A 94 -4.55 -5.22 -8.58
C ILE A 94 -4.90 -6.18 -7.44
N PHE A 95 -3.92 -6.57 -6.61
CA PHE A 95 -4.14 -7.46 -5.48
C PHE A 95 -5.10 -6.85 -4.45
N VAL A 96 -4.89 -5.59 -4.06
CA VAL A 96 -5.75 -4.91 -3.08
C VAL A 96 -7.17 -4.73 -3.62
N VAL A 97 -7.33 -4.35 -4.89
CA VAL A 97 -8.65 -4.24 -5.54
C VAL A 97 -9.34 -5.60 -5.60
N PHE A 98 -8.61 -6.67 -5.91
CA PHE A 98 -9.15 -8.02 -5.91
C PHE A 98 -9.64 -8.45 -4.51
N VAL A 99 -8.86 -8.13 -3.48
CA VAL A 99 -9.24 -8.39 -2.08
C VAL A 99 -10.47 -7.55 -1.68
N ASP A 100 -10.50 -6.26 -2.00
CA ASP A 100 -11.62 -5.35 -1.71
C ASP A 100 -12.92 -5.82 -2.40
N TYR A 101 -12.81 -6.24 -3.66
CA TYR A 101 -13.91 -6.83 -4.43
C TYR A 101 -14.41 -8.13 -3.79
N THR A 102 -13.50 -9.04 -3.46
CA THR A 102 -13.83 -10.34 -2.86
C THR A 102 -14.49 -10.16 -1.49
N LEU A 103 -13.97 -9.26 -0.65
CA LEU A 103 -14.55 -8.94 0.65
C LEU A 103 -15.94 -8.31 0.51
N SER A 104 -16.10 -7.36 -0.41
CA SER A 104 -17.37 -6.67 -0.65
C SER A 104 -18.45 -7.59 -1.21
N TYR A 105 -18.10 -8.57 -2.04
CA TYR A 105 -19.07 -9.45 -2.70
C TYR A 105 -19.39 -10.72 -1.88
N ASN A 106 -18.41 -11.29 -1.17
CA ASN A 106 -18.61 -12.53 -0.41
C ASN A 106 -19.08 -12.29 1.03
N PHE A 107 -18.78 -11.14 1.66
CA PHE A 107 -19.16 -10.87 3.05
C PHE A 107 -20.28 -9.83 3.22
N ARG A 108 -20.89 -9.34 2.12
CA ARG A 108 -22.14 -8.53 2.16
C ARG A 108 -23.40 -9.32 1.75
N LYS A 109 -23.31 -10.65 1.60
CA LYS A 109 -24.48 -11.55 1.63
C LYS A 109 -24.81 -11.96 3.05
#